data_AF-A0A6N2L2R1-F1
#
_entry.id   AF-A0A6N2L2R1-F1
#
_cell.length_a   1.000
_cell.length_b   1.000
_cell.length_c   1.000
_cell.angle_alpha   90.00
_cell.angle_beta   90.00
_cell.angle_gamma   90.00
#
_symmetry.space_group_name_H-M   'P 1'
#
loop_
_entity.id
_entity.type
_entity.pdbx_description
1 polymer ?
#
loop_
_entity_poly.entity_id
_entity_poly.type
_entity_poly.pdbx_seq_one_letter_code
_entity_poly.pdbx_strand_id
1 'polypeptide(L)'
;MSRNDIETQESLVPLAAIVQELLRHKAAGNEAFQAGKHSEAIEHYSAALSRNIESRPFAAICFCNRAAAYKALGQITDAIADCSLAIALDGNYLKAISRRATLYEMIRDYGQAANDLQRVVAVLTKQAEEKIKQSGHSDRTTNLANDLRQARLRLNTIEEEARKEIPLNMYLILGIESSASASEVKKAYRKAALRHHPDKAGQSLARSDSVDDGLLKEIGEEVHKDADRLFKMIGEAYAILSDPAKRSQYDFEEAKRNDPKKRSGSSTYRTHTEAQNYPFESSNRRHWKEVWRSHGR
;
A
#
# COMPACT_ATOMS: atom_id res chain seq x y z
N MET A 1 50.66 -4.26 8.28
CA MET A 1 49.24 -4.19 7.87
C MET A 1 49.11 -5.12 6.69
N SER A 2 48.34 -6.19 6.82
CA SER A 2 48.26 -7.24 5.79
C SER A 2 47.50 -6.70 4.58
N ARG A 3 47.84 -7.18 3.38
CA ARG A 3 47.19 -6.80 2.10
C ARG A 3 45.65 -6.95 2.15
N ASN A 4 45.17 -7.91 2.94
CA ASN A 4 43.74 -8.16 3.16
C ASN A 4 43.02 -7.07 3.99
N ASP A 5 43.74 -6.32 4.85
CA ASP A 5 43.15 -5.22 5.65
C ASP A 5 42.95 -3.96 4.79
N ILE A 6 43.75 -3.79 3.74
CA ILE A 6 43.69 -2.66 2.81
C ILE A 6 42.57 -2.86 1.78
N GLU A 7 42.41 -4.08 1.25
CA GLU A 7 41.30 -4.42 0.34
C GLU A 7 39.91 -4.35 1.01
N THR A 8 39.81 -4.65 2.31
CA THR A 8 38.57 -4.47 3.07
C THR A 8 38.29 -3.00 3.37
N GLN A 9 39.30 -2.18 3.64
CA GLN A 9 39.11 -0.72 3.84
C GLN A 9 38.74 0.02 2.55
N GLU A 10 39.29 -0.36 1.38
CA GLU A 10 38.97 0.26 0.09
C GLU A 10 37.56 -0.09 -0.42
N SER A 11 37.03 -1.26 -0.06
CA SER A 11 35.66 -1.72 -0.38
C SER A 11 34.56 -1.08 0.48
N LEU A 12 34.88 -0.69 1.72
CA LEU A 12 33.90 -0.15 2.68
C LEU A 12 33.56 1.33 2.43
N VAL A 13 34.48 2.12 1.87
CA VAL A 13 34.26 3.56 1.60
C VAL A 13 33.17 3.78 0.52
N PRO A 14 33.16 3.05 -0.62
CA PRO A 14 32.07 3.10 -1.58
C PRO A 14 30.73 2.64 -0.99
N LEU A 15 30.71 1.56 -0.21
CA LEU A 15 29.47 1.06 0.38
C LEU A 15 28.87 2.02 1.41
N ALA A 16 29.71 2.60 2.28
CA ALA A 16 29.28 3.59 3.26
C ALA A 16 28.69 4.84 2.60
N ALA A 17 29.29 5.31 1.50
CA ALA A 17 28.78 6.43 0.73
C ALA A 17 27.41 6.13 0.10
N ILE A 18 27.23 4.92 -0.47
CA ILE A 18 25.93 4.50 -1.04
C ILE A 18 24.87 4.40 0.07
N VAL A 19 25.21 3.83 1.23
CA VAL A 19 24.28 3.74 2.38
C VAL A 19 23.89 5.15 2.87
N GLN A 20 24.84 6.08 2.96
CA GLN A 20 24.54 7.48 3.32
C GLN A 20 23.62 8.15 2.30
N GLU A 21 23.88 7.96 0.99
CA GLU A 21 23.05 8.48 -0.09
C GLU A 21 21.61 7.92 0.00
N LEU A 22 21.46 6.62 0.24
CA LEU A 22 20.17 5.97 0.43
C LEU A 22 19.39 6.51 1.61
N LEU A 23 20.05 6.65 2.76
CA LEU A 23 19.45 7.20 3.97
C LEU A 23 19.04 8.66 3.76
N ARG A 24 19.86 9.43 3.03
CA ARG A 24 19.54 10.82 2.65
C ARG A 24 18.30 10.88 1.76
N HIS A 25 18.19 10.03 0.74
CA HIS A 25 17.01 9.96 -0.11
C HIS A 25 15.76 9.56 0.68
N LYS A 26 15.86 8.56 1.57
CA LYS A 26 14.75 8.19 2.46
C LYS A 26 14.34 9.36 3.37
N ALA A 27 15.31 10.08 3.94
CA ALA A 27 15.05 11.23 4.81
C ALA A 27 14.37 12.37 4.03
N ALA A 28 14.91 12.75 2.86
CA ALA A 28 14.32 13.76 2.00
C ALA A 28 12.90 13.38 1.54
N GLY A 29 12.68 12.10 1.22
CA GLY A 29 11.34 11.59 0.90
C GLY A 29 10.37 11.69 2.08
N ASN A 30 10.84 11.44 3.31
CA ASN A 30 10.03 11.62 4.51
C ASN A 30 9.70 13.10 4.74
N GLU A 31 10.66 14.00 4.58
CA GLU A 31 10.48 15.45 4.73
C GLU A 31 9.49 15.99 3.69
N ALA A 32 9.67 15.63 2.41
CA ALA A 32 8.74 15.98 1.34
C ALA A 32 7.33 15.46 1.62
N PHE A 33 7.19 14.23 2.13
CA PHE A 33 5.89 13.65 2.49
C PHE A 33 5.22 14.42 3.64
N GLN A 34 5.98 14.80 4.68
CA GLN A 34 5.49 15.61 5.79
C GLN A 34 5.10 17.02 5.34
N ALA A 35 5.80 17.57 4.35
CA ALA A 35 5.48 18.85 3.72
C ALA A 35 4.30 18.80 2.73
N GLY A 36 3.65 17.65 2.54
CA GLY A 36 2.56 17.48 1.57
C GLY A 36 3.01 17.40 0.11
N LYS A 37 4.33 17.41 -0.15
CA LYS A 37 4.92 17.32 -1.49
C LYS A 37 5.04 15.86 -1.93
N HIS A 38 3.90 15.23 -2.18
CA HIS A 38 3.84 13.78 -2.41
C HIS A 38 4.57 13.33 -3.68
N SER A 39 4.56 14.12 -4.76
CA SER A 39 5.31 13.81 -5.98
C SER A 39 6.83 13.78 -5.73
N GLU A 40 7.36 14.79 -5.03
CA GLU A 40 8.78 14.87 -4.66
C GLU A 40 9.17 13.71 -3.73
N ALA A 41 8.28 13.34 -2.79
CA ALA A 41 8.49 12.18 -1.94
C ALA A 41 8.64 10.88 -2.76
N ILE A 42 7.80 10.68 -3.79
CA ILE A 42 7.89 9.52 -4.69
C ILE A 42 9.23 9.49 -5.43
N GLU A 43 9.70 10.62 -5.93
CA GLU A 43 10.99 10.72 -6.60
C GLU A 43 12.14 10.31 -5.68
N HIS A 44 12.17 10.83 -4.45
CA HIS A 44 13.19 10.49 -3.47
C HIS A 44 13.15 9.01 -3.06
N TYR A 45 11.99 8.42 -2.80
CA TYR A 45 11.91 6.98 -2.50
C TYR A 45 12.30 6.13 -3.72
N SER A 46 11.95 6.56 -4.93
CA SER A 46 12.34 5.85 -6.15
C SER A 46 13.85 5.92 -6.39
N ALA A 47 14.48 7.06 -6.10
CA ALA A 47 15.93 7.18 -6.12
C ALA A 47 16.58 6.22 -5.10
N ALA A 48 16.04 6.14 -3.87
CA ALA A 48 16.50 5.21 -2.86
C ALA A 48 16.34 3.72 -3.29
N LEU A 49 15.29 3.39 -4.02
CA LEU A 49 15.05 2.02 -4.52
C LEU A 49 15.85 1.69 -5.78
N SER A 50 16.31 2.69 -6.52
CA SER A 50 17.08 2.49 -7.76
C SER A 50 18.52 2.09 -7.54
N ARG A 51 19.07 2.38 -6.35
CA ARG A 51 20.43 2.02 -5.99
C ARG A 51 20.43 0.62 -5.42
N ASN A 52 21.28 -0.24 -5.98
CA ASN A 52 21.30 -1.65 -5.66
C ASN A 52 21.96 -1.90 -4.29
N ILE A 53 21.17 -1.82 -3.21
CA ILE A 53 21.53 -2.40 -1.92
C ILE A 53 20.54 -3.53 -1.62
N GLU A 54 21.07 -4.73 -1.39
CA GLU A 54 20.33 -5.97 -1.10
C GLU A 54 19.60 -5.97 0.26
N SER A 55 19.38 -4.80 0.87
CA SER A 55 18.69 -4.69 2.15
C SER A 55 17.18 -4.75 1.95
N ARG A 56 16.63 -5.97 2.03
CA ARG A 56 15.18 -6.22 1.98
C ARG A 56 14.39 -5.36 2.99
N PRO A 57 14.80 -5.21 4.27
CA PRO A 57 14.07 -4.36 5.22
C PRO A 57 14.06 -2.87 4.82
N PHE A 58 15.19 -2.35 4.30
CA PHE A 58 15.25 -0.96 3.85
C PHE A 58 14.35 -0.73 2.63
N ALA A 59 14.39 -1.65 1.65
CA ALA A 59 13.54 -1.60 0.47
C ALA A 59 12.06 -1.68 0.86
N ALA A 60 11.67 -2.59 1.76
CA ALA A 60 10.31 -2.70 2.28
C ALA A 60 9.82 -1.38 2.90
N ILE A 61 10.66 -0.70 3.70
CA ILE A 61 10.34 0.62 4.26
C ILE A 61 10.12 1.66 3.17
N CYS A 62 11.02 1.73 2.18
CA CYS A 62 10.92 2.70 1.08
C CYS A 62 9.67 2.48 0.23
N PHE A 63 9.35 1.23 -0.12
CA PHE A 63 8.11 0.87 -0.81
C PHE A 63 6.87 1.26 0.00
N CYS A 64 6.81 0.92 1.30
CA CYS A 64 5.67 1.28 2.15
C CYS A 64 5.48 2.80 2.33
N ASN A 65 6.57 3.57 2.36
CA ASN A 65 6.50 5.03 2.41
C ASN A 65 6.10 5.63 1.06
N ARG A 66 6.60 5.09 -0.05
CA ARG A 66 6.19 5.51 -1.40
C ARG A 66 4.73 5.17 -1.67
N ALA A 67 4.23 4.03 -1.20
CA ALA A 67 2.81 3.69 -1.20
C ALA A 67 1.95 4.73 -0.47
N ALA A 68 2.44 5.30 0.64
CA ALA A 68 1.74 6.36 1.34
C ALA A 68 1.62 7.63 0.49
N ALA A 69 2.69 7.99 -0.24
CA ALA A 69 2.71 9.12 -1.15
C ALA A 69 1.80 8.88 -2.38
N TYR A 70 1.83 7.68 -2.97
CA TYR A 70 0.91 7.30 -4.05
C TYR A 70 -0.56 7.36 -3.62
N LYS A 71 -0.88 6.82 -2.44
CA LYS A 71 -2.21 6.93 -1.84
C LYS A 71 -2.63 8.41 -1.79
N ALA A 72 -1.74 9.31 -1.34
CA ALA A 72 -2.00 10.75 -1.20
C ALA A 72 -2.28 11.47 -2.52
N LEU A 73 -1.73 10.96 -3.63
CA LEU A 73 -2.02 11.44 -4.97
C LEU A 73 -3.24 10.75 -5.63
N GLY A 74 -3.96 9.88 -4.92
CA GLY A 74 -5.06 9.10 -5.49
C GLY A 74 -4.61 7.97 -6.43
N GLN A 75 -3.31 7.67 -6.49
CA GLN A 75 -2.73 6.61 -7.30
C GLN A 75 -2.83 5.27 -6.54
N ILE A 76 -4.05 4.75 -6.42
CA ILE A 76 -4.37 3.63 -5.52
C ILE A 76 -3.72 2.32 -5.97
N THR A 77 -3.70 2.02 -7.27
CA THR A 77 -3.09 0.79 -7.80
C THR A 77 -1.57 0.80 -7.66
N ASP A 78 -0.91 1.93 -7.88
CA ASP A 78 0.52 2.11 -7.59
C ASP A 78 0.82 1.90 -6.09
N ALA A 79 -0.03 2.41 -5.21
CA ALA A 79 0.11 2.22 -3.77
C ALA A 79 -0.07 0.74 -3.35
N ILE A 80 -1.03 0.02 -3.95
CA ILE A 80 -1.24 -1.42 -3.69
C ILE A 80 -0.01 -2.21 -4.12
N ALA A 81 0.52 -1.95 -5.32
CA ALA A 81 1.71 -2.62 -5.84
C ALA A 81 2.94 -2.42 -4.92
N ASP A 82 3.18 -1.19 -4.46
CA ASP A 82 4.27 -0.90 -3.53
C ASP A 82 4.08 -1.59 -2.17
N CYS A 83 2.85 -1.64 -1.64
CA CYS A 83 2.59 -2.41 -0.42
C CYS A 83 2.83 -3.90 -0.62
N SER A 84 2.43 -4.48 -1.75
CA SER A 84 2.69 -5.88 -2.10
C SER A 84 4.18 -6.19 -2.13
N LEU A 85 4.99 -5.34 -2.77
CA LEU A 85 6.45 -5.47 -2.77
C LEU A 85 7.02 -5.38 -1.35
N ALA A 86 6.55 -4.42 -0.55
CA ALA A 86 7.01 -4.27 0.84
C ALA A 86 6.70 -5.52 1.70
N ILE A 87 5.53 -6.12 1.50
CA ILE A 87 5.09 -7.31 2.23
C ILE A 87 5.83 -8.57 1.75
N ALA A 88 6.14 -8.67 0.47
CA ALA A 88 6.95 -9.78 -0.05
C ALA A 88 8.39 -9.72 0.48
N LEU A 89 8.94 -8.51 0.66
CA LEU A 89 10.27 -8.31 1.24
C LEU A 89 10.32 -8.48 2.76
N ASP A 90 9.26 -8.11 3.47
CA ASP A 90 9.07 -8.34 4.91
C ASP A 90 7.62 -8.71 5.22
N GLY A 91 7.38 -10.02 5.34
CA GLY A 91 6.06 -10.60 5.58
C GLY A 91 5.40 -10.21 6.92
N ASN A 92 6.18 -9.68 7.86
CA ASN A 92 5.71 -9.20 9.17
C ASN A 92 5.60 -7.67 9.25
N TYR A 93 5.79 -6.96 8.13
CA TYR A 93 5.76 -5.51 8.13
C TYR A 93 4.34 -4.95 8.29
N LEU A 94 3.89 -4.87 9.55
CA LEU A 94 2.53 -4.46 9.93
C LEU A 94 2.06 -3.16 9.28
N LYS A 95 2.96 -2.19 9.07
CA LYS A 95 2.62 -0.90 8.43
C LYS A 95 2.25 -1.08 6.96
N ALA A 96 2.94 -1.95 6.22
CA ALA A 96 2.62 -2.23 4.82
C ALA A 96 1.32 -3.04 4.71
N ILE A 97 1.15 -4.08 5.54
CA ILE A 97 -0.07 -4.91 5.57
C ILE A 97 -1.29 -4.05 5.91
N SER A 98 -1.21 -3.25 6.98
CA SER A 98 -2.30 -2.36 7.39
C SER A 98 -2.63 -1.30 6.34
N ARG A 99 -1.61 -0.74 5.67
CA ARG A 99 -1.82 0.22 4.57
C ARG A 99 -2.50 -0.44 3.37
N ARG A 100 -2.11 -1.67 3.01
CA ARG A 100 -2.72 -2.42 1.90
C ARG A 100 -4.18 -2.77 2.20
N ALA A 101 -4.49 -3.18 3.43
CA ALA A 101 -5.87 -3.35 3.88
C ALA A 101 -6.70 -2.07 3.69
N THR A 102 -6.17 -0.90 4.05
CA THR A 102 -6.83 0.40 3.82
C THR A 102 -7.02 0.69 2.33
N LEU A 103 -6.05 0.37 1.48
CA LEU A 103 -6.18 0.58 0.03
C LEU A 103 -7.23 -0.34 -0.59
N TYR A 104 -7.28 -1.60 -0.17
CA TYR A 104 -8.33 -2.54 -0.58
C TYR A 104 -9.72 -2.11 -0.10
N GLU A 105 -9.83 -1.62 1.14
CA GLU A 105 -11.06 -1.03 1.66
C GLU A 105 -11.51 0.18 0.82
N MET A 106 -10.58 1.07 0.41
CA MET A 106 -10.88 2.21 -0.44
C MET A 106 -11.47 1.79 -1.80
N ILE A 107 -10.94 0.73 -2.41
CA ILE A 107 -11.48 0.19 -3.67
C ILE A 107 -12.63 -0.81 -3.47
N ARG A 108 -13.09 -0.99 -2.23
CA ARG A 108 -14.15 -1.93 -1.84
C ARG A 108 -13.84 -3.41 -2.14
N ASP A 109 -12.56 -3.76 -2.25
CA ASP A 109 -12.13 -5.15 -2.21
C ASP A 109 -12.08 -5.60 -0.74
N TYR A 110 -13.25 -5.74 -0.13
CA TYR A 110 -13.37 -6.08 1.30
C TYR A 110 -12.83 -7.47 1.60
N GLY A 111 -12.86 -8.40 0.64
CA GLY A 111 -12.25 -9.72 0.78
C GLY A 111 -10.74 -9.62 1.00
N GLN A 112 -10.04 -8.86 0.16
CA GLN A 112 -8.60 -8.65 0.32
C GLN A 112 -8.25 -7.80 1.55
N ALA A 113 -9.07 -6.80 1.86
CA ALA A 113 -8.90 -6.02 3.09
C ALA A 113 -9.02 -6.90 4.34
N ALA A 114 -9.99 -7.82 4.39
CA ALA A 114 -10.15 -8.78 5.48
C ALA A 114 -8.94 -9.71 5.59
N ASN A 115 -8.46 -10.26 4.47
CA ASN A 115 -7.27 -11.11 4.44
C ASN A 115 -6.03 -10.41 5.03
N ASP A 116 -5.78 -9.15 4.65
CA ASP A 116 -4.66 -8.38 5.21
C ASP A 116 -4.87 -8.05 6.70
N LEU A 117 -6.10 -7.77 7.15
CA LEU A 117 -6.40 -7.54 8.57
C LEU A 117 -6.26 -8.81 9.41
N GLN A 118 -6.63 -9.98 8.88
CA GLN A 118 -6.39 -11.27 9.51
C GLN A 118 -4.88 -11.49 9.72
N ARG A 119 -4.05 -11.14 8.72
CA ARG A 119 -2.59 -11.16 8.86
C ARG A 119 -2.10 -10.19 9.95
N VAL A 120 -2.62 -8.97 10.01
CA VAL A 120 -2.30 -8.01 11.09
C VAL A 120 -2.62 -8.61 12.46
N VAL A 121 -3.82 -9.18 12.63
CA VAL A 121 -4.25 -9.83 13.88
C VAL A 121 -3.32 -11.00 14.23
N ALA A 122 -2.95 -11.84 13.26
CA ALA A 122 -2.06 -12.97 13.48
C ALA A 122 -0.66 -12.52 13.95
N VAL A 123 -0.06 -11.53 13.28
CA VAL A 123 1.27 -10.99 13.64
C VAL A 123 1.23 -10.33 15.03
N LEU A 124 0.21 -9.52 15.32
CA LEU A 124 0.06 -8.89 16.65
C LEU A 124 -0.17 -9.92 17.77
N THR A 125 -0.93 -10.98 17.49
CA THR A 125 -1.16 -12.07 18.44
C THR A 125 0.15 -12.80 18.74
N LYS A 126 0.92 -13.16 17.72
CA LYS A 126 2.26 -13.77 17.89
C LYS A 126 3.19 -12.88 18.71
N GLN A 127 3.24 -11.57 18.41
CA GLN A 127 4.02 -10.61 19.19
C GLN A 127 3.57 -10.50 20.66
N ALA A 128 2.26 -10.66 20.93
CA ALA A 128 1.74 -10.62 22.29
C ALA A 128 2.13 -11.88 23.07
N GLU A 129 2.03 -13.06 22.45
CA GLU A 129 2.43 -14.34 23.03
C GLU A 129 3.93 -14.40 23.33
N GLU A 130 4.77 -13.92 22.40
CA GLU A 130 6.23 -13.84 22.60
C GLU A 130 6.57 -12.94 23.79
N LYS A 131 5.89 -11.81 23.95
CA LYS A 131 6.09 -10.90 25.09
C LYS A 131 5.64 -11.49 26.42
N ILE A 132 4.52 -12.22 26.45
CA ILE A 132 4.04 -12.91 27.65
C ILE A 132 5.08 -13.94 28.13
N LYS A 133 5.77 -14.62 27.19
CA LYS A 133 6.85 -15.56 27.49
C LYS A 133 8.14 -14.88 27.95
N GLN A 134 8.39 -13.64 27.54
CA GLN A 134 9.68 -12.94 27.75
C GLN A 134 9.73 -12.05 29.00
N SER A 135 8.61 -11.50 29.52
CA SER A 135 8.64 -10.68 30.77
C SER A 135 7.26 -10.23 31.28
N GLY A 136 7.09 -10.20 32.62
CA GLY A 136 5.92 -9.64 33.30
C GLY A 136 6.10 -8.21 33.84
N HIS A 137 5.97 -7.16 33.01
CA HIS A 137 5.51 -5.81 33.44
C HIS A 137 5.11 -4.89 32.27
N SER A 138 4.42 -3.77 32.58
CA SER A 138 3.03 -3.56 32.12
C SER A 138 2.67 -2.33 31.27
N ASP A 139 3.55 -1.66 30.53
CA ASP A 139 3.13 -0.44 29.79
C ASP A 139 3.11 -0.55 28.26
N ARG A 140 3.89 -1.46 27.66
CA ARG A 140 3.86 -1.69 26.20
C ARG A 140 2.90 -2.81 25.79
N THR A 141 2.50 -3.63 26.77
CA THR A 141 1.49 -4.69 26.63
C THR A 141 0.10 -4.08 26.45
N THR A 142 -0.19 -2.96 27.11
CA THR A 142 -1.47 -2.23 26.95
C THR A 142 -1.63 -1.69 25.54
N ASN A 143 -0.57 -1.09 24.96
CA ASN A 143 -0.58 -0.63 23.57
C ASN A 143 -0.78 -1.78 22.58
N LEU A 144 -0.05 -2.89 22.74
CA LEU A 144 -0.21 -4.04 21.85
C LEU A 144 -1.60 -4.68 21.97
N ALA A 145 -2.15 -4.79 23.18
CA ALA A 145 -3.50 -5.27 23.41
C ALA A 145 -4.56 -4.34 22.79
N ASN A 146 -4.36 -3.03 22.89
CA ASN A 146 -5.21 -2.04 22.23
C ASN A 146 -5.13 -2.16 20.71
N ASP A 147 -3.93 -2.28 20.14
CA ASP A 147 -3.71 -2.44 18.70
C ASP A 147 -4.38 -3.72 18.18
N LEU A 148 -4.24 -4.82 18.92
CA LEU A 148 -4.89 -6.10 18.60
C LEU A 148 -6.41 -5.99 18.67
N ARG A 149 -6.96 -5.33 19.70
CA ARG A 149 -8.40 -5.08 19.83
C ARG A 149 -8.93 -4.24 18.67
N GLN A 150 -8.20 -3.18 18.29
CA GLN A 150 -8.57 -2.32 17.16
C GLN A 150 -8.51 -3.09 15.84
N ALA A 151 -7.47 -3.90 15.62
CA ALA A 151 -7.34 -4.74 14.43
C ALA A 151 -8.50 -5.75 14.31
N ARG A 152 -8.91 -6.39 15.40
CA ARG A 152 -10.05 -7.32 15.44
C ARG A 152 -11.39 -6.62 15.16
N LEU A 153 -11.61 -5.44 15.75
CA LEU A 153 -12.82 -4.66 15.48
C LEU A 153 -12.89 -4.28 14.00
N ARG A 154 -11.79 -3.77 13.45
CA ARG A 154 -11.70 -3.42 12.04
C ARG A 154 -11.93 -4.63 11.14
N LEU A 155 -11.35 -5.78 11.46
CA LEU A 155 -11.56 -7.03 10.74
C LEU A 155 -13.05 -7.39 10.68
N ASN A 156 -13.73 -7.42 11.82
CA ASN A 156 -15.16 -7.75 11.88
C ASN A 156 -15.99 -6.78 11.01
N THR A 157 -15.67 -5.49 11.06
CA THR A 157 -16.37 -4.48 10.26
C THR A 157 -16.19 -4.73 8.77
N ILE A 158 -14.97 -5.06 8.34
CA ILE A 158 -14.67 -5.35 6.94
C ILE A 158 -15.27 -6.69 6.48
N GLU A 159 -15.31 -7.71 7.33
CA GLU A 159 -15.99 -8.98 7.03
C GLU A 159 -17.51 -8.79 6.89
N GLU A 160 -18.12 -7.87 7.65
CA GLU A 160 -19.51 -7.46 7.46
C GLU A 160 -19.74 -6.78 6.11
N GLU A 161 -18.85 -5.88 5.69
CA GLU A 161 -18.93 -5.24 4.38
C GLU A 161 -18.69 -6.25 3.23
N ALA A 162 -17.79 -7.21 3.41
CA ALA A 162 -17.55 -8.26 2.42
C ALA A 162 -18.82 -9.10 2.15
N ARG A 163 -19.64 -9.35 3.19
CA ARG A 163 -20.93 -10.06 3.04
C ARG A 163 -22.00 -9.29 2.26
N LYS A 164 -21.82 -7.97 2.07
CA LYS A 164 -22.76 -7.15 1.29
C LYS A 164 -22.50 -7.22 -0.21
N GLU A 165 -21.42 -7.89 -0.63
CA GLU A 165 -21.04 -8.09 -2.05
C GLU A 165 -21.05 -6.79 -2.86
N ILE A 166 -20.57 -5.71 -2.25
CA ILE A 166 -20.54 -4.39 -2.90
C ILE A 166 -19.48 -4.43 -4.01
N PRO A 167 -19.80 -4.03 -5.26
CA PRO A 167 -18.84 -4.02 -6.35
C PRO A 167 -17.64 -3.10 -6.07
N LEU A 168 -16.49 -3.42 -6.68
CA LEU A 168 -15.28 -2.61 -6.55
C LEU A 168 -15.52 -1.15 -6.98
N ASN A 169 -14.68 -0.26 -6.49
CA ASN A 169 -14.66 1.13 -6.95
C ASN A 169 -13.81 1.26 -8.22
N MET A 170 -14.46 1.22 -9.38
CA MET A 170 -13.79 1.18 -10.69
C MET A 170 -13.03 2.48 -11.00
N TYR A 171 -13.55 3.62 -10.55
CA TYR A 171 -12.92 4.93 -10.73
C TYR A 171 -11.61 5.03 -9.93
N LEU A 172 -11.62 4.59 -8.67
CA LEU A 172 -10.41 4.57 -7.84
C LEU A 172 -9.37 3.58 -8.34
N ILE A 173 -9.78 2.43 -8.90
CA ILE A 173 -8.85 1.47 -9.51
C ILE A 173 -8.11 2.09 -10.69
N LEU A 174 -8.80 2.84 -11.56
CA LEU A 174 -8.14 3.54 -12.68
C LEU A 174 -7.48 4.86 -12.27
N GLY A 175 -7.68 5.33 -11.04
CA GLY A 175 -7.13 6.60 -10.55
C GLY A 175 -7.71 7.82 -11.29
N ILE A 176 -9.02 7.79 -11.60
CA ILE A 176 -9.73 8.84 -12.32
C ILE A 176 -11.00 9.26 -11.57
N GLU A 177 -11.54 10.43 -11.89
CA GLU A 177 -12.82 10.89 -11.34
C GLU A 177 -14.02 10.32 -12.10
N SER A 178 -15.20 10.33 -11.47
CA SER A 178 -16.45 9.93 -12.13
C SER A 178 -16.85 10.83 -13.30
N SER A 179 -16.34 12.06 -13.33
CA SER A 179 -16.49 13.05 -14.40
C SER A 179 -15.61 12.78 -15.62
N ALA A 180 -14.66 11.84 -15.55
CA ALA A 180 -13.66 11.62 -16.59
C ALA A 180 -14.26 11.22 -17.95
N SER A 181 -13.73 11.76 -19.03
CA SER A 181 -14.10 11.43 -20.41
C SER A 181 -13.69 10.01 -20.80
N ALA A 182 -14.30 9.46 -21.86
CA ALA A 182 -13.94 8.14 -22.40
C ALA A 182 -12.46 8.07 -22.86
N SER A 183 -11.90 9.18 -23.36
CA SER A 183 -10.47 9.27 -23.71
C SER A 183 -9.56 9.18 -22.49
N GLU A 184 -9.96 9.78 -21.37
CA GLU A 184 -9.20 9.74 -20.12
C GLU A 184 -9.23 8.34 -19.50
N VAL A 185 -10.39 7.67 -19.51
CA VAL A 185 -10.53 6.25 -19.11
C VAL A 185 -9.54 5.39 -19.89
N LYS A 186 -9.51 5.53 -21.22
CA LYS A 186 -8.61 4.76 -22.09
C LYS A 186 -7.13 5.07 -21.84
N LYS A 187 -6.80 6.34 -21.60
CA LYS A 187 -5.42 6.76 -21.28
C LYS A 187 -4.97 6.20 -19.93
N ALA A 188 -5.82 6.27 -18.91
CA ALA A 188 -5.57 5.76 -17.58
C ALA A 188 -5.35 4.24 -17.59
N TYR A 189 -6.23 3.49 -18.27
CA TYR A 189 -6.07 2.05 -18.43
C TYR A 189 -4.74 1.68 -19.10
N ARG A 190 -4.39 2.31 -20.23
CA ARG A 190 -3.11 2.04 -20.90
C ARG A 190 -1.91 2.29 -20.00
N LYS A 191 -1.92 3.39 -19.23
CA LYS A 191 -0.86 3.71 -18.28
C LYS A 191 -0.77 2.66 -17.16
N ALA A 192 -1.90 2.29 -16.56
CA ALA A 192 -1.96 1.34 -15.46
C ALA A 192 -1.57 -0.08 -15.91
N ALA A 193 -2.10 -0.55 -17.03
CA ALA A 193 -1.79 -1.87 -17.60
C ALA A 193 -0.30 -2.01 -17.95
N LEU A 194 0.33 -0.97 -18.52
CA LEU A 194 1.76 -0.99 -18.84
C LEU A 194 2.66 -1.00 -17.58
N ARG A 195 2.22 -0.34 -16.50
CA ARG A 195 2.97 -0.29 -15.24
C ARG A 195 2.85 -1.58 -14.44
N HIS A 196 1.64 -2.14 -14.36
CA HIS A 196 1.30 -3.27 -13.50
C HIS A 196 1.19 -4.60 -14.25
N HIS A 197 1.81 -4.72 -15.42
CA HIS A 197 1.86 -5.99 -16.13
C HIS A 197 2.63 -7.04 -15.29
N PRO A 198 2.09 -8.27 -15.09
CA PRO A 198 2.70 -9.27 -14.21
C PRO A 198 4.14 -9.65 -14.58
N ASP A 199 4.46 -9.67 -15.88
CA ASP A 199 5.81 -9.97 -16.37
C ASP A 199 6.88 -8.99 -15.88
N LYS A 200 6.53 -7.74 -15.58
CA LYS A 200 7.48 -6.73 -15.10
C LYS A 200 7.76 -6.86 -13.59
N ALA A 201 6.85 -7.47 -12.85
CA ALA A 201 6.93 -7.56 -11.39
C ALA A 201 8.06 -8.51 -10.95
N GLY A 202 8.22 -9.65 -11.64
CA GLY A 202 9.30 -10.62 -11.36
C GLY A 202 10.69 -10.17 -11.82
N GLN A 203 10.78 -9.40 -12.91
CA GLN A 203 12.05 -8.94 -13.47
C GLN A 203 12.79 -7.92 -12.58
N SER A 204 12.06 -7.21 -11.71
CA SER A 204 12.65 -6.19 -10.83
C SER A 204 13.40 -6.78 -9.64
N LEU A 205 13.15 -8.05 -9.29
CA LEU A 205 13.78 -8.75 -8.17
C LEU A 205 14.84 -9.77 -8.61
N ALA A 206 14.80 -10.23 -9.86
CA ALA A 206 15.66 -11.27 -10.42
C ALA A 206 17.09 -10.80 -10.82
N ARG A 207 17.59 -9.66 -10.31
CA ARG A 207 18.91 -9.11 -10.69
C ARG A 207 20.05 -9.41 -9.71
N SER A 208 19.85 -10.29 -8.72
CA SER A 208 20.91 -10.71 -7.80
C SER A 208 21.37 -12.14 -8.10
N ASP A 209 22.49 -12.28 -8.80
CA ASP A 209 23.16 -13.55 -9.02
C ASP A 209 23.95 -13.97 -7.75
N SER A 210 23.28 -14.39 -6.65
CA SER A 210 23.93 -15.24 -5.62
C SER A 210 22.97 -15.94 -4.62
N VAL A 211 23.28 -17.23 -4.40
CA VAL A 211 23.06 -18.21 -3.29
C VAL A 211 21.70 -18.35 -2.55
N ASP A 212 20.76 -17.40 -2.57
CA ASP A 212 19.44 -17.52 -1.90
C ASP A 212 18.27 -17.75 -2.89
N ASP A 213 18.47 -18.71 -3.81
CA ASP A 213 17.57 -18.96 -4.96
C ASP A 213 16.14 -19.35 -4.53
N GLY A 214 15.98 -20.05 -3.40
CA GLY A 214 14.67 -20.51 -2.94
C GLY A 214 13.76 -19.40 -2.40
N LEU A 215 14.27 -18.56 -1.50
CA LEU A 215 13.49 -17.50 -0.88
C LEU A 215 13.24 -16.34 -1.85
N LEU A 216 14.20 -15.98 -2.70
CA LEU A 216 13.98 -14.99 -3.75
C LEU A 216 12.94 -15.44 -4.78
N LYS A 217 12.91 -16.74 -5.09
CA LYS A 217 11.89 -17.32 -5.96
C LYS A 217 10.50 -17.25 -5.34
N GLU A 218 10.34 -17.61 -4.06
CA GLU A 218 9.05 -17.48 -3.35
C GLU A 218 8.56 -16.02 -3.32
N ILE A 219 9.46 -15.08 -3.02
CA ILE A 219 9.17 -13.64 -3.07
C ILE A 219 8.74 -13.23 -4.49
N GLY A 220 9.44 -13.70 -5.53
CA GLY A 220 9.11 -13.42 -6.93
C GLY A 220 7.74 -13.96 -7.35
N GLU A 221 7.40 -15.18 -6.90
CA GLU A 221 6.10 -15.82 -7.15
C GLU A 221 4.95 -15.07 -6.48
N GLU A 222 5.11 -14.68 -5.21
CA GLU A 222 4.11 -13.90 -4.48
C GLU A 222 3.91 -12.51 -5.11
N VAL A 223 5.00 -11.84 -5.51
CA VAL A 223 4.93 -10.55 -6.22
C VAL A 223 4.23 -10.67 -7.57
N HIS A 224 4.50 -11.75 -8.32
CA HIS A 224 3.84 -12.01 -9.60
C HIS A 224 2.33 -12.24 -9.41
N LYS A 225 1.94 -13.03 -8.41
CA LYS A 225 0.54 -13.31 -8.07
C LYS A 225 -0.22 -12.05 -7.67
N ASP A 226 0.39 -11.19 -6.85
CA ASP A 226 -0.19 -9.91 -6.48
C ASP A 226 -0.33 -8.97 -7.69
N ALA A 227 0.67 -8.94 -8.59
CA ALA A 227 0.61 -8.15 -9.81
C ALA A 227 -0.46 -8.65 -10.80
N ASP A 228 -0.62 -9.97 -10.97
CA ASP A 228 -1.69 -10.57 -11.77
C ASP A 228 -3.08 -10.19 -11.25
N ARG A 229 -3.29 -10.27 -9.94
CA ARG A 229 -4.54 -9.83 -9.32
C ARG A 229 -4.82 -8.35 -9.58
N LEU A 230 -3.82 -7.50 -9.40
CA LEU A 230 -3.93 -6.06 -9.65
C LEU A 230 -4.26 -5.77 -11.12
N PHE A 231 -3.60 -6.47 -12.04
CA PHE A 231 -3.83 -6.35 -13.47
C PHE A 231 -5.27 -6.75 -13.86
N LYS A 232 -5.80 -7.83 -13.27
CA LYS A 232 -7.19 -8.26 -13.46
C LYS A 232 -8.19 -7.20 -12.99
N MET A 233 -7.98 -6.60 -11.81
CA MET A 233 -8.83 -5.49 -11.33
C MET A 233 -8.80 -4.27 -12.26
N ILE A 234 -7.61 -3.91 -12.77
CA ILE A 234 -7.46 -2.83 -13.77
C ILE A 234 -8.24 -3.14 -15.06
N GLY A 235 -8.18 -4.40 -15.51
CA GLY A 235 -8.94 -4.88 -16.68
C GLY A 235 -10.45 -4.82 -16.47
N GLU A 236 -10.94 -5.26 -15.31
CA GLU A 236 -12.36 -5.20 -14.94
C GLU A 236 -12.87 -3.75 -14.92
N ALA A 237 -12.12 -2.85 -14.27
CA ALA A 237 -12.47 -1.43 -14.21
C ALA A 237 -12.57 -0.81 -15.61
N TYR A 238 -11.63 -1.12 -16.50
CA TYR A 238 -11.71 -0.66 -17.89
C TYR A 238 -12.89 -1.28 -18.65
N ALA A 239 -13.17 -2.57 -18.46
CA ALA A 239 -14.29 -3.25 -19.14
C ALA A 239 -15.67 -2.65 -18.78
N ILE A 240 -15.81 -2.11 -17.56
CA ILE A 240 -17.03 -1.43 -17.11
C ILE A 240 -17.04 0.03 -17.58
N LEU A 241 -15.94 0.76 -17.39
CA LEU A 241 -15.90 2.22 -17.61
C LEU A 241 -15.72 2.64 -19.08
N SER A 242 -15.22 1.75 -19.94
CA SER A 242 -15.05 2.03 -21.36
C SER A 242 -16.33 1.84 -22.19
N ASP A 243 -17.28 1.05 -21.69
CA ASP A 243 -18.58 0.82 -22.31
C ASP A 243 -19.60 1.83 -21.76
N PRO A 244 -20.23 2.68 -22.61
CA PRO A 244 -21.16 3.71 -22.14
C PRO A 244 -22.38 3.16 -21.38
N ALA A 245 -22.91 1.99 -21.78
CA ALA A 245 -24.08 1.40 -21.15
C ALA A 245 -23.72 0.83 -19.78
N LYS A 246 -22.62 0.07 -19.69
CA LYS A 246 -22.12 -0.48 -18.41
C LYS A 246 -21.72 0.64 -17.45
N ARG A 247 -21.03 1.67 -17.94
CA ARG A 247 -20.66 2.84 -17.14
C ARG A 247 -21.89 3.55 -16.60
N SER A 248 -22.91 3.80 -17.44
CA SER A 248 -24.15 4.44 -17.00
C SER A 248 -24.89 3.61 -15.95
N GLN A 249 -24.92 2.28 -16.08
CA GLN A 249 -25.51 1.39 -15.09
C GLN A 249 -24.74 1.44 -13.76
N TYR A 250 -23.42 1.37 -13.83
CA TYR A 250 -22.55 1.49 -12.66
C TYR A 250 -22.76 2.82 -11.93
N ASP A 251 -22.79 3.93 -12.65
CA ASP A 251 -23.00 5.28 -12.09
C ASP A 251 -24.37 5.42 -11.44
N PHE A 252 -25.41 4.84 -12.05
CA PHE A 252 -26.76 4.82 -11.47
C PHE A 252 -26.79 4.06 -10.13
N GLU A 253 -26.13 2.90 -10.06
CA GLU A 253 -26.04 2.13 -8.82
C GLU A 253 -25.22 2.86 -7.75
N GLU A 254 -24.10 3.49 -8.13
CA GLU A 254 -23.29 4.31 -7.23
C GLU A 254 -24.10 5.50 -6.68
N ALA A 255 -24.89 6.17 -7.52
CA ALA A 255 -25.78 7.25 -7.09
C ALA A 255 -26.82 6.74 -6.07
N LYS A 256 -27.41 5.56 -6.31
CA LYS A 256 -28.36 4.92 -5.39
C LYS A 256 -27.72 4.52 -4.05
N ARG A 257 -26.44 4.13 -4.05
CA ARG A 257 -25.66 3.83 -2.83
C ARG A 257 -25.34 5.11 -2.04
N ASN A 258 -25.10 6.22 -2.75
CA ASN A 258 -24.76 7.50 -2.14
C ASN A 258 -25.98 8.33 -1.69
N ASP A 259 -27.21 7.87 -1.93
CA ASP A 259 -28.43 8.57 -1.53
C ASP A 259 -28.50 8.77 0.01
N PRO A 260 -28.54 10.03 0.50
CA PRO A 260 -28.58 10.33 1.92
C PRO A 260 -29.82 9.76 2.64
N LYS A 261 -30.94 9.50 1.95
CA LYS A 261 -32.15 8.94 2.58
C LYS A 261 -31.94 7.50 3.08
N LYS A 262 -31.07 6.72 2.44
CA LYS A 262 -30.70 5.37 2.92
C LYS A 262 -29.70 5.37 4.08
N ARG A 263 -28.99 6.48 4.30
CA ARG A 263 -28.05 6.61 5.43
C ARG A 263 -28.77 6.75 6.79
N SER A 264 -30.06 7.08 6.80
CA SER A 264 -30.87 7.31 8.01
C SER A 264 -31.29 6.04 8.77
N GLY A 265 -31.24 4.86 8.15
CA GLY A 265 -31.65 3.58 8.79
C GLY A 265 -30.50 2.71 9.29
N SER A 266 -29.25 3.13 9.06
CA SER A 266 -28.04 2.41 9.43
C SER A 266 -26.94 3.45 9.69
N SER A 267 -27.17 4.30 10.70
CA SER A 267 -26.34 5.47 10.96
C SER A 267 -25.06 5.10 11.73
N THR A 268 -24.08 4.56 11.01
CA THR A 268 -22.64 4.86 11.24
C THR A 268 -21.94 5.29 9.95
N TYR A 269 -22.68 5.71 8.92
CA TYR A 269 -22.13 6.39 7.74
C TYR A 269 -21.70 7.83 8.06
N ARG A 270 -20.70 7.96 8.93
CA ARG A 270 -19.72 9.03 8.79
C ARG A 270 -18.74 8.57 7.71
N THR A 271 -18.28 9.50 6.89
CA THR A 271 -17.04 9.35 6.12
C THR A 271 -15.89 9.08 7.10
N HIS A 272 -15.72 7.82 7.52
CA HIS A 272 -14.78 7.41 8.57
C HIS A 272 -13.34 7.26 8.06
N THR A 273 -13.04 7.80 6.87
CA THR A 273 -11.69 8.28 6.55
C THR A 273 -11.29 9.48 7.41
N GLU A 274 -12.25 10.12 8.11
CA GLU A 274 -11.95 11.07 9.18
C GLU A 274 -11.67 10.34 10.50
N ALA A 275 -10.40 10.34 10.86
CA ALA A 275 -9.91 10.19 12.23
C ALA A 275 -9.99 8.80 12.89
N GLN A 276 -9.84 7.70 12.15
CA GLN A 276 -9.34 6.48 12.78
C GLN A 276 -7.82 6.57 12.88
N ASN A 277 -7.34 6.89 14.10
CA ASN A 277 -5.95 6.77 14.49
C ASN A 277 -5.58 5.27 14.45
N TYR A 278 -5.23 4.75 13.27
CA TYR A 278 -4.70 3.40 13.19
C TYR A 278 -3.29 3.41 13.78
N PRO A 279 -2.91 2.42 14.61
CA PRO A 279 -1.63 2.39 15.31
C PRO A 279 -0.42 2.61 14.39
N PHE A 280 -0.55 2.19 13.12
CA PHE A 280 0.48 2.25 12.10
C PHE A 280 0.44 3.51 11.19
N GLU A 281 -0.62 4.33 11.28
CA GLU A 281 -0.81 5.54 10.46
C GLU A 281 -0.62 6.87 11.23
N SER A 282 -0.05 6.83 12.44
CA SER A 282 0.08 7.98 13.38
C SER A 282 0.96 9.17 12.94
N SER A 283 1.20 9.38 11.65
CA SER A 283 2.08 10.46 11.17
C SER A 283 1.50 11.34 10.05
N ASN A 284 0.19 11.36 9.78
CA ASN A 284 -0.37 12.49 9.02
C ASN A 284 -1.89 12.66 9.16
N ARG A 285 -2.28 13.42 10.18
CA ARG A 285 -3.63 13.96 10.41
C ARG A 285 -3.79 15.22 9.53
N ARG A 286 -4.81 15.27 8.66
CA ARG A 286 -5.54 16.49 8.16
C ARG A 286 -5.47 16.92 6.68
N HIS A 287 -4.94 16.17 5.70
CA HIS A 287 -4.88 16.72 4.32
C HIS A 287 -5.73 16.05 3.22
N TRP A 288 -6.30 14.88 3.46
CA TRP A 288 -6.90 14.07 2.41
C TRP A 288 -8.22 14.63 1.83
N LYS A 289 -8.98 15.42 2.60
CA LYS A 289 -10.22 16.08 2.11
C LYS A 289 -9.96 17.34 1.27
N GLU A 290 -8.78 17.95 1.40
CA GLU A 290 -8.43 19.17 0.67
C GLU A 290 -7.85 18.88 -0.72
N VAL A 291 -7.20 17.72 -0.91
CA VAL A 291 -6.62 17.31 -2.20
C VAL A 291 -7.69 17.16 -3.29
N TRP A 292 -8.87 16.62 -2.96
CA TRP A 292 -10.01 16.53 -3.88
C TRP A 292 -10.71 17.88 -4.15
N ARG A 293 -10.46 18.91 -3.34
CA ARG A 293 -10.97 20.28 -3.58
C ARG A 293 -9.97 21.17 -4.34
N SER A 294 -8.69 20.82 -4.34
CA SER A 294 -7.61 21.68 -4.83
C SER A 294 -7.08 21.32 -6.23
N HIS A 295 -7.41 20.14 -6.77
CA HIS A 295 -7.07 19.77 -8.16
C HIS A 295 -8.13 20.21 -9.19
N GLY A 296 -9.13 20.99 -8.75
CA GLY A 296 -10.17 21.59 -9.58
C GLY A 296 -9.99 23.09 -9.80
N ARG A 297 -8.76 23.55 -10.09
CA ARG A 297 -8.50 24.89 -10.68
C ARG A 297 -7.40 24.83 -11.71
#